data_AF-A0AAD6REU5-F1
#
_entry.id   AF-A0AAD6REU5-F1
#
_cell.length_a   1.000
_cell.length_b   1.000
_cell.length_c   1.000
_cell.angle_alpha   90.00
_cell.angle_beta   90.00
_cell.angle_gamma   90.00
#
_symmetry.space_group_name_H-M   'P 1'
#
loop_
_entity.id
_entity.type
_entity.pdbx_description
1 polymer ?
#
loop_
_entity_poly.entity_id
_entity_poly.type
_entity_poly.pdbx_seq_one_letter_code
_entity_poly.pdbx_strand_id
1 'polypeptide(L)'
;MTDPNLELQESGWEELRREARKIEGDLDVKLSSYAKLGARFTTQGGGYVEGGSPTVGSSRSWKSMEMEIQSSLEKLLDINDAMSRCAAASAATSVTQKLARHRDILHEFTQEFRRIKGNINSMREHAELLSSVRDDISEYKASGSMSPRVQLLRERAAIHGSIAHVKLSHFLFAIFTSDSLDENFALLISCRFS
;
A
#
# COMPACT_ATOMS: atom_id res chain seq x y z
N MET A 1 -19.64 35.49 53.88
CA MET A 1 -18.21 35.75 53.60
C MET A 1 -17.71 34.51 52.89
N THR A 2 -17.56 34.56 51.57
CA THR A 2 -16.98 33.48 50.76
C THR A 2 -15.47 33.50 50.94
N ASP A 3 -14.87 32.34 51.23
CA ASP A 3 -13.42 32.24 51.43
C ASP A 3 -12.68 32.54 50.12
N PRO A 4 -11.75 33.51 50.09
CA PRO A 4 -11.01 33.91 48.87
C PRO A 4 -10.17 32.77 48.28
N ASN A 5 -9.87 31.74 49.08
CA ASN A 5 -9.18 30.53 48.62
C ASN A 5 -10.04 29.67 47.69
N LEU A 6 -11.37 29.67 47.87
CA LEU A 6 -12.30 28.94 47.01
C LEU A 6 -12.46 29.62 45.63
N GLU A 7 -12.50 30.96 45.59
CA GLU A 7 -12.60 31.73 44.34
C GLU A 7 -11.36 31.58 43.45
N LEU A 8 -10.16 31.56 44.05
CA LEU A 8 -8.92 31.34 43.31
C LEU A 8 -8.85 29.92 42.72
N GLN A 9 -9.35 28.93 43.46
CA GLN A 9 -9.39 27.54 43.01
C GLN A 9 -10.46 27.31 41.92
N GLU A 10 -11.61 27.97 42.03
CA GLU A 10 -12.66 27.95 41.01
C GLU A 10 -12.17 28.64 39.72
N SER A 11 -11.45 29.76 39.85
CA SER A 11 -10.80 30.46 38.73
C SER A 11 -9.80 29.56 37.98
N GLY A 12 -8.94 28.83 38.71
CA GLY A 12 -7.98 27.91 38.12
C GLY A 12 -8.62 26.74 37.37
N TRP A 13 -9.71 26.18 37.89
CA TRP A 13 -10.49 25.14 37.20
C TRP A 13 -11.14 25.66 35.90
N GLU A 14 -11.71 26.86 35.92
CA GLU A 14 -12.31 27.46 34.73
C GLU A 14 -11.28 27.73 33.62
N GLU A 15 -10.08 28.17 33.99
CA GLU A 15 -8.99 28.38 33.05
C GLU A 15 -8.54 27.09 32.38
N LEU A 16 -8.32 26.02 33.17
CA LEU A 16 -7.97 24.71 32.65
C LEU A 16 -9.03 24.15 31.69
N ARG A 17 -10.34 24.33 32.00
CA ARG A 17 -11.41 23.92 31.09
C ARG A 17 -11.40 24.70 29.77
N ARG A 18 -11.09 25.99 29.81
CA ARG A 18 -10.98 26.81 28.59
C ARG A 18 -9.81 26.33 27.73
N GLU A 19 -8.69 26.02 28.36
CA GLU A 19 -7.51 25.49 27.67
C GLU A 19 -7.78 24.09 27.08
N ALA A 20 -8.41 23.19 27.84
CA ALA A 20 -8.81 21.86 27.36
C ALA A 20 -9.65 21.97 26.08
N ARG A 21 -10.71 22.78 26.08
CA ARG A 21 -11.57 22.98 24.90
C ARG A 21 -10.83 23.54 23.69
N LYS A 22 -9.84 24.41 23.92
CA LYS A 22 -9.01 24.93 22.84
C LYS A 22 -8.19 23.80 22.20
N ILE A 23 -7.53 22.97 23.02
CA ILE A 23 -6.75 21.84 22.52
C ILE A 23 -7.63 20.78 21.85
N GLU A 24 -8.82 20.50 22.40
CA GLU A 24 -9.81 19.60 21.81
C GLU A 24 -10.21 20.08 20.40
N GLY A 25 -10.47 21.38 20.23
CA GLY A 25 -10.77 21.96 18.91
C GLY A 25 -9.59 21.87 17.94
N ASP A 26 -8.36 22.15 18.41
CA ASP A 26 -7.15 22.01 17.60
C ASP A 26 -6.90 20.54 17.18
N LEU A 27 -7.18 19.59 18.08
CA LEU A 27 -7.06 18.15 17.82
C LEU A 27 -8.03 17.68 16.74
N ASP A 28 -9.29 18.13 16.75
CA ASP A 28 -10.28 17.80 15.72
C ASP A 28 -9.79 18.20 14.31
N VAL A 29 -9.31 19.44 14.17
CA VAL A 29 -8.78 19.96 12.90
C VAL A 29 -7.54 19.18 12.44
N LYS A 30 -6.62 18.88 13.36
CA LYS A 30 -5.40 18.12 13.06
C LYS A 30 -5.72 16.67 12.66
N LEU A 31 -6.62 15.99 13.38
CA LEU A 31 -7.02 14.61 13.08
C LEU A 31 -7.75 14.52 11.74
N SER A 32 -8.64 15.47 11.45
CA SER A 32 -9.30 15.57 10.14
C SER A 32 -8.30 15.76 9.00
N SER A 33 -7.28 16.61 9.20
CA SER A 33 -6.22 16.85 8.22
C SER A 33 -5.32 15.62 8.04
N TYR A 34 -4.95 14.97 9.14
CA TYR A 34 -4.15 13.75 9.15
C TYR A 34 -4.88 12.59 8.44
N ALA A 35 -6.19 12.41 8.67
CA ALA A 35 -7.00 11.42 7.96
C ALA A 35 -7.04 11.67 6.44
N LYS A 36 -7.19 12.93 6.01
CA LYS A 36 -7.23 13.31 4.59
C LYS A 36 -5.94 13.03 3.86
N LEU A 37 -4.81 13.25 4.52
CA LEU A 37 -3.52 12.89 3.96
C LEU A 37 -3.51 11.37 3.61
N GLY A 38 -4.20 10.54 4.39
CA GLY A 38 -4.24 9.08 4.22
C GLY A 38 -4.95 8.65 2.96
N ALA A 39 -6.10 9.26 2.68
CA ALA A 39 -6.88 9.02 1.47
C ALA A 39 -6.13 9.31 0.15
N ARG A 40 -4.96 9.97 0.20
CA ARG A 40 -4.13 10.23 -0.99
C ARG A 40 -3.46 8.96 -1.53
N PHE A 41 -3.19 7.96 -0.69
CA PHE A 41 -2.59 6.69 -1.15
C PHE A 41 -3.57 5.82 -1.94
N THR A 42 -4.85 5.77 -1.54
CA THR A 42 -5.88 5.02 -2.29
C THR A 42 -6.18 5.64 -3.65
N THR A 43 -6.14 6.96 -3.75
CA THR A 43 -6.46 7.69 -4.99
C THR A 43 -5.31 7.68 -6.00
N GLN A 44 -4.05 7.68 -5.54
CA GLN A 44 -2.89 7.56 -6.42
C GLN A 44 -2.62 6.14 -6.92
N GLY A 45 -3.19 5.11 -6.28
CA GLY A 45 -3.02 3.72 -6.71
C GLY A 45 -3.84 3.31 -7.96
N GLY A 46 -4.78 4.15 -8.42
CA GLY A 46 -5.76 3.76 -9.45
C GLY A 46 -5.78 4.60 -10.74
N GLY A 47 -4.96 5.66 -10.86
CA GLY A 47 -5.02 6.57 -12.00
C GLY A 47 -3.64 6.91 -12.52
N TYR A 48 -3.43 6.69 -13.82
CA TYR A 48 -2.37 7.28 -14.62
C TYR A 48 -2.13 8.75 -14.22
N VAL A 49 -1.11 9.00 -13.39
CA VAL A 49 -0.49 10.32 -13.27
C VAL A 49 1.01 10.10 -13.41
N GLU A 50 1.45 10.35 -14.64
CA GLU A 50 2.79 10.78 -15.03
C GLU A 50 3.53 11.53 -13.90
N GLY A 51 4.76 11.10 -13.61
CA GLY A 51 5.76 11.96 -12.99
C GLY A 51 5.51 12.40 -11.55
N GLY A 52 5.63 11.50 -10.58
CA GLY A 52 5.75 11.88 -9.18
C GLY A 52 6.31 10.75 -8.33
N SER A 53 7.62 10.72 -8.13
CA SER A 53 8.27 10.02 -7.01
C SER A 53 7.41 10.15 -5.74
N PRO A 54 7.29 9.12 -4.87
CA PRO A 54 6.64 9.29 -3.58
C PRO A 54 7.46 10.32 -2.82
N THR A 55 7.07 11.59 -2.94
CA THR A 55 7.92 12.70 -2.56
C THR A 55 8.27 12.51 -1.09
N VAL A 56 9.56 12.37 -0.79
CA VAL A 56 10.10 12.30 0.58
C VAL A 56 9.54 13.45 1.44
N GLY A 57 9.15 14.57 0.82
CA GLY A 57 8.43 15.69 1.43
C GLY A 57 7.04 15.35 1.99
N SER A 58 6.29 14.42 1.39
CA SER A 58 5.03 13.93 1.94
C SER A 58 5.29 13.15 3.24
N SER A 59 6.25 12.21 3.22
CA SER A 59 6.62 11.41 4.40
C SER A 59 7.06 12.25 5.60
N ARG A 60 7.81 13.34 5.37
CA ARG A 60 8.18 14.29 6.42
C ARG A 60 6.97 15.03 6.99
N SER A 61 6.04 15.45 6.13
CA SER A 61 4.82 16.17 6.53
C SER A 61 3.95 15.32 7.45
N TRP A 62 3.91 14.01 7.16
CA TRP A 62 3.16 13.04 7.93
C TRP A 62 3.69 12.83 9.33
N LYS A 63 4.99 12.56 9.45
CA LYS A 63 5.65 12.39 10.75
C LYS A 63 5.57 13.67 11.58
N SER A 64 5.66 14.85 10.96
CA SER A 64 5.45 16.14 11.65
C SER A 64 4.06 16.21 12.25
N MET A 65 3.02 15.93 11.47
CA MET A 65 1.63 15.98 11.95
C MET A 65 1.36 14.93 13.04
N GLU A 66 1.95 13.73 12.95
CA GLU A 66 1.88 12.74 14.03
C GLU A 66 2.49 13.28 15.34
N MET A 67 3.67 13.91 15.27
CA MET A 67 4.31 14.50 16.45
C MET A 67 3.48 15.64 17.04
N GLU A 68 2.88 16.49 16.19
CA GLU A 68 2.03 17.59 16.62
C GLU A 68 0.72 17.12 17.27
N ILE A 69 0.12 16.03 16.78
CA ILE A 69 -1.07 15.42 17.39
C ILE A 69 -0.69 14.77 18.72
N GLN A 70 0.40 14.00 18.75
CA GLN A 70 0.91 13.35 19.95
C GLN A 70 1.20 14.38 21.06
N SER A 71 1.88 15.47 20.72
CA SER A 71 2.15 16.55 21.66
C SER A 71 0.87 17.23 22.15
N SER A 72 -0.14 17.41 21.30
CA SER A 72 -1.45 17.95 21.73
C SER A 72 -2.21 16.99 22.64
N LEU A 73 -2.15 15.68 22.41
CA LEU A 73 -2.75 14.66 23.30
C LEU A 73 -2.07 14.63 24.66
N GLU A 74 -0.75 14.69 24.70
CA GLU A 74 0.05 14.78 25.94
C GLU A 74 -0.31 16.04 26.72
N LYS A 75 -0.40 17.18 26.04
CA LYS A 75 -0.81 18.44 26.68
C LYS A 75 -2.23 18.37 27.24
N LEU A 76 -3.18 17.73 26.53
CA LEU A 76 -4.55 17.54 27.03
C LEU A 76 -4.59 16.60 28.24
N LEU A 77 -3.74 15.57 28.27
CA LEU A 77 -3.55 14.70 29.43
C LEU A 77 -3.04 15.50 30.64
N ASP A 78 -2.02 16.34 30.47
CA ASP A 78 -1.48 17.18 31.54
C ASP A 78 -2.53 18.14 32.12
N ILE A 79 -3.35 18.74 31.25
CA ILE A 79 -4.47 19.60 31.67
C ILE A 79 -5.52 18.78 32.42
N ASN A 80 -5.87 17.58 31.94
CA ASN A 80 -6.78 16.67 32.65
C ASN A 80 -6.26 16.27 34.03
N ASP A 81 -4.95 16.07 34.19
CA ASP A 81 -4.33 15.78 35.48
C ASP A 81 -4.33 17.01 36.40
N ALA A 82 -4.10 18.21 35.87
CA ALA A 82 -4.26 19.46 36.61
C ALA A 82 -5.70 19.67 37.06
N MET A 83 -6.67 19.45 36.17
CA MET A 83 -8.10 19.48 36.49
C MET A 83 -8.44 18.45 37.57
N SER A 84 -7.84 17.26 37.53
CA SER A 84 -8.01 16.23 38.56
C SER A 84 -7.57 16.70 39.95
N ARG A 85 -6.47 17.44 40.04
CA ARG A 85 -6.01 18.04 41.31
C ARG A 85 -6.96 19.11 41.83
N CYS A 86 -7.46 19.99 40.95
CA CYS A 86 -8.47 21.00 41.32
C CYS A 86 -9.80 20.36 41.77
N ALA A 87 -10.24 19.31 41.08
CA ALA A 87 -11.46 18.57 41.40
C ALA A 87 -11.34 17.79 42.72
N ALA A 88 -10.18 17.23 43.05
CA ALA A 88 -9.98 16.52 44.31
C ALA A 88 -10.16 17.44 45.54
N ALA A 89 -9.85 18.72 45.39
CA ALA A 89 -10.04 19.73 46.42
C ALA A 89 -11.45 20.39 46.39
N SER A 90 -12.36 19.92 45.53
CA SER A 90 -13.76 20.36 45.45
C SER A 90 -14.71 19.19 45.66
N ALA A 91 -15.63 19.28 46.62
CA ALA A 91 -16.65 18.25 46.84
C ALA A 91 -17.83 18.33 45.83
N ALA A 92 -17.76 19.22 44.85
CA ALA A 92 -18.86 19.45 43.92
C ALA A 92 -18.97 18.33 42.86
N THR A 93 -20.09 17.60 42.89
CA THR A 93 -20.40 16.54 41.90
C THR A 93 -20.39 17.03 40.46
N SER A 94 -20.73 18.30 40.21
CA SER A 94 -20.71 18.90 38.88
C SER A 94 -19.30 19.03 38.30
N VAL A 95 -18.29 19.28 39.15
CA VAL A 95 -16.88 19.38 38.77
C VAL A 95 -16.34 17.99 38.40
N THR A 96 -16.64 16.98 39.22
CA THR A 96 -16.20 15.61 38.97
C THR A 96 -16.84 14.99 37.72
N GLN A 97 -18.13 15.27 37.47
CA GLN A 97 -18.80 14.86 36.23
C GLN A 97 -18.19 15.51 34.99
N LYS A 98 -17.91 16.82 35.04
CA LYS A 98 -17.25 17.52 33.93
C LYS A 98 -15.84 16.98 33.68
N LEU A 99 -15.07 16.68 34.72
CA LEU A 99 -13.76 16.04 34.59
C LEU A 99 -13.85 14.69 33.90
N ALA A 100 -14.82 13.85 34.29
CA ALA A 100 -15.05 12.56 33.65
C ALA A 100 -15.28 12.73 32.14
N ARG A 101 -16.09 13.71 31.74
CA ARG A 101 -16.30 14.01 30.32
C ARG A 101 -15.02 14.40 29.58
N HIS A 102 -14.16 15.24 30.17
CA HIS A 102 -12.88 15.59 29.53
C HIS A 102 -11.92 14.40 29.40
N ARG A 103 -11.97 13.44 30.33
CA ARG A 103 -11.21 12.18 30.22
C ARG A 103 -11.75 11.30 29.09
N ASP A 104 -13.07 11.21 28.94
CA ASP A 104 -13.70 10.47 27.84
C ASP A 104 -13.32 11.08 26.49
N ILE A 105 -13.37 12.41 26.36
CA ILE A 105 -12.97 13.12 25.13
C ILE A 105 -11.50 12.84 24.77
N LEU A 106 -10.59 12.93 25.75
CA LEU A 106 -9.18 12.57 25.52
C LEU A 106 -9.04 11.11 25.06
N HIS A 107 -9.82 10.20 25.64
CA HIS A 107 -9.81 8.80 25.25
C HIS A 107 -10.31 8.59 23.82
N GLU A 108 -11.40 9.24 23.43
CA GLU A 108 -11.96 9.24 22.08
C GLU A 108 -10.92 9.72 21.06
N PHE A 109 -10.27 10.88 21.29
CA PHE A 109 -9.22 11.38 20.39
C PHE A 109 -8.01 10.44 20.30
N THR A 110 -7.60 9.84 21.42
CA THR A 110 -6.47 8.89 21.45
C THR A 110 -6.79 7.61 20.67
N GLN A 111 -8.04 7.13 20.75
CA GLN A 111 -8.50 6.00 19.95
C GLN A 111 -8.56 6.36 18.47
N GLU A 112 -9.12 7.52 18.14
CA GLU A 112 -9.24 7.97 16.76
C GLU A 112 -7.87 8.15 16.10
N PHE A 113 -6.92 8.77 16.79
CA PHE A 113 -5.55 8.90 16.30
C PHE A 113 -4.93 7.55 15.97
N ARG A 114 -5.04 6.57 16.87
CA ARG A 114 -4.54 5.20 16.64
C ARG A 114 -5.22 4.53 15.44
N ARG A 115 -6.54 4.69 15.30
CA ARG A 115 -7.31 4.14 14.18
C ARG A 115 -6.83 4.74 12.85
N ILE A 116 -6.72 6.08 12.77
CA ILE A 116 -6.29 6.78 11.55
C ILE A 116 -4.86 6.37 11.20
N LYS A 117 -3.94 6.37 12.18
CA LYS A 117 -2.55 5.99 12.00
C LYS A 117 -2.41 4.55 11.48
N GLY A 118 -3.16 3.60 12.07
CA GLY A 118 -3.18 2.21 11.63
C GLY A 118 -3.67 2.07 10.18
N ASN A 119 -4.74 2.79 9.81
CA ASN A 119 -5.25 2.80 8.45
C ASN A 119 -4.22 3.33 7.45
N ILE A 120 -3.55 4.45 7.76
CA ILE A 120 -2.50 5.02 6.91
C ILE A 120 -1.34 4.03 6.73
N ASN A 121 -0.89 3.40 7.82
CA ASN A 121 0.22 2.45 7.76
C ASN A 121 -0.13 1.24 6.87
N SER A 122 -1.33 0.66 7.05
CA SER A 122 -1.81 -0.45 6.21
C SER A 122 -1.89 -0.05 4.73
N MET A 123 -2.40 1.14 4.43
CA MET A 123 -2.46 1.66 3.06
C MET A 123 -1.07 1.89 2.45
N ARG A 124 -0.10 2.33 3.25
CA ARG A 124 1.29 2.52 2.79
C ARG A 124 1.96 1.18 2.48
N GLU A 125 1.83 0.21 3.38
CA GLU A 125 2.34 -1.15 3.18
C GLU A 125 1.75 -1.77 1.91
N HIS A 126 0.44 -1.62 1.70
CA HIS A 126 -0.21 -2.08 0.47
C HIS A 126 0.34 -1.39 -0.80
N ALA A 127 0.60 -0.08 -0.74
CA ALA A 127 1.19 0.65 -1.86
C ALA A 127 2.64 0.24 -2.16
N GLU A 128 3.45 0.02 -1.12
CA GLU A 128 4.84 -0.46 -1.23
C GLU A 128 4.89 -1.85 -1.89
N LEU A 129 4.00 -2.77 -1.47
CA LEU A 129 3.88 -4.10 -2.07
C LEU A 129 3.49 -4.03 -3.56
N LEU A 130 2.50 -3.19 -3.92
CA LEU A 130 2.09 -3.02 -5.32
C LEU A 130 3.17 -2.37 -6.19
N SER A 131 3.99 -1.47 -5.62
CA SER A 131 5.14 -0.88 -6.32
C SER A 131 6.18 -1.95 -6.62
N SER A 132 6.57 -2.74 -5.61
CA SER A 132 7.54 -3.84 -5.78
C SER A 132 7.09 -4.83 -6.86
N VAL A 133 5.83 -5.26 -6.83
CA VAL A 133 5.30 -6.19 -7.85
C VAL A 133 5.30 -5.54 -9.25
N ARG A 134 5.03 -4.24 -9.35
CA ARG A 134 5.09 -3.52 -10.63
C ARG A 134 6.52 -3.44 -11.15
N ASP A 135 7.49 -3.20 -10.28
CA ASP A 135 8.90 -3.13 -10.62
C ASP A 135 9.38 -4.51 -11.12
N ASP A 136 9.05 -5.59 -10.41
CA ASP A 136 9.35 -6.98 -10.82
C ASP A 136 8.74 -7.32 -12.19
N ILE A 137 7.47 -6.93 -12.44
CA ILE A 137 6.81 -7.13 -13.75
C ILE A 137 7.50 -6.32 -14.84
N SER A 138 7.93 -5.10 -14.52
CA SER A 138 8.57 -4.20 -15.48
C SER A 138 9.97 -4.71 -15.82
N GLU A 139 10.73 -5.19 -14.83
CA GLU A 139 12.03 -5.85 -15.02
C GLU A 139 11.88 -7.15 -15.83
N TYR A 140 10.89 -7.99 -15.50
CA TYR A 140 10.59 -9.20 -16.26
C TYR A 140 10.30 -8.89 -17.75
N LYS A 141 9.52 -7.84 -18.03
CA LYS A 141 9.26 -7.38 -19.40
C LYS A 141 10.50 -6.76 -20.07
N ALA A 142 11.28 -5.97 -19.34
CA ALA A 142 12.47 -5.26 -19.85
C ALA A 142 13.64 -6.22 -20.16
N SER A 143 13.76 -7.32 -19.40
CA SER A 143 14.76 -8.37 -19.64
C SER A 143 14.59 -9.08 -20.99
N GLY A 144 13.53 -8.77 -21.75
CA GLY A 144 13.24 -9.41 -23.02
C GLY A 144 12.89 -10.89 -22.88
N SER A 145 12.68 -11.36 -21.64
CA SER A 145 12.25 -12.72 -21.37
C SER A 145 10.90 -12.94 -22.03
N MET A 146 10.89 -13.80 -23.03
CA MET A 146 9.69 -14.08 -23.79
C MET A 146 8.73 -14.83 -22.88
N SER A 147 7.46 -14.41 -22.81
CA SER A 147 6.45 -15.10 -21.98
C SER A 147 6.54 -16.60 -22.19
N PRO A 148 6.45 -17.45 -21.14
CA PRO A 148 6.53 -18.91 -21.29
C PRO A 148 5.57 -19.42 -22.36
N ARG A 149 4.39 -18.80 -22.49
CA ARG A 149 3.43 -19.09 -23.57
C ARG A 149 4.02 -18.84 -24.95
N VAL A 150 4.68 -17.70 -25.17
CA VAL A 150 5.26 -17.36 -26.48
C VAL A 150 6.52 -18.20 -26.76
N GLN A 151 7.30 -18.53 -25.74
CA GLN A 151 8.40 -19.49 -25.87
C GLN A 151 7.88 -20.87 -26.30
N LEU A 152 6.84 -21.40 -25.64
CA LEU A 152 6.22 -22.67 -26.01
C LEU A 152 5.62 -22.65 -27.43
N LEU A 153 5.02 -21.53 -27.85
CA LEU A 153 4.51 -21.37 -29.23
C LEU A 153 5.65 -21.38 -30.25
N ARG A 154 6.78 -20.74 -29.96
CA ARG A 154 7.98 -20.77 -30.81
C ARG A 154 8.57 -22.18 -30.89
N GLU A 155 8.70 -22.88 -29.76
CA GLU A 155 9.17 -24.26 -29.71
C GLU A 155 8.26 -25.18 -30.52
N ARG A 156 6.93 -25.03 -30.38
CA ARG A 156 5.97 -25.78 -31.19
C ARG A 156 6.15 -25.53 -32.68
N ALA A 157 6.35 -24.29 -33.10
CA ALA A 157 6.59 -23.95 -34.51
C ALA A 157 7.90 -24.57 -35.03
N ALA A 158 8.98 -24.53 -34.22
CA ALA A 158 10.26 -25.14 -34.55
C ALA A 158 10.18 -26.67 -34.69
N ILE A 159 9.44 -27.33 -33.78
CA ILE A 159 9.18 -28.78 -33.83
C ILE A 159 8.38 -29.12 -35.09
N HIS A 160 7.32 -28.37 -35.40
CA HIS A 160 6.54 -28.59 -36.62
C HIS A 160 7.37 -28.42 -37.90
N GLY A 161 8.23 -27.39 -37.96
CA GLY A 161 9.14 -27.19 -39.09
C GLY A 161 10.14 -28.33 -39.24
N SER A 162 10.72 -28.80 -38.13
CA SER A 162 11.64 -29.94 -38.11
C SER A 162 10.98 -31.22 -38.58
N ILE A 163 9.74 -31.49 -38.13
CA ILE A 163 8.94 -32.64 -38.57
C ILE A 163 8.65 -32.56 -40.07
N ALA A 164 8.29 -31.37 -40.58
CA ALA A 164 8.05 -31.19 -42.01
C ALA A 164 9.32 -31.45 -42.84
N HIS A 165 10.47 -30.95 -42.38
CA HIS A 165 11.77 -31.20 -43.01
C HIS A 165 12.10 -32.69 -43.05
N VAL A 166 12.00 -33.40 -41.92
CA VAL A 166 12.25 -34.86 -41.86
C VAL A 166 11.33 -35.63 -42.81
N LYS A 167 10.04 -35.27 -42.87
CA LYS A 167 9.09 -35.88 -43.82
C LYS A 167 9.51 -35.64 -45.27
N LEU A 168 9.94 -34.42 -45.60
CA LEU A 168 10.40 -34.08 -46.95
C LEU A 168 11.66 -34.85 -47.32
N SER A 169 12.64 -34.93 -46.41
CA SER A 169 13.88 -35.70 -46.63
C SER A 169 13.59 -37.18 -46.83
N HIS A 170 12.69 -37.78 -46.04
CA HIS A 170 12.30 -39.18 -46.20
C HIS A 170 11.58 -39.43 -47.53
N PHE A 171 10.69 -38.51 -47.94
CA PHE A 171 10.02 -38.60 -49.24
C PHE A 171 11.01 -38.51 -50.41
N LEU A 172 11.96 -37.58 -50.37
CA LEU A 172 12.99 -37.45 -51.39
C LEU A 172 13.88 -38.70 -51.47
N PHE A 173 14.27 -39.25 -50.32
CA PHE A 173 15.05 -40.50 -50.26
C PHE A 173 14.28 -41.69 -50.86
N ALA A 174 12.97 -41.79 -50.60
CA ALA A 174 12.13 -42.82 -51.17
C ALA A 174 11.99 -42.71 -52.70
N ILE A 175 11.89 -41.48 -53.24
CA ILE A 175 11.90 -41.24 -54.70
C ILE A 175 13.24 -41.69 -55.30
N PHE A 176 14.36 -41.21 -54.75
CA PHE A 176 15.68 -41.53 -55.28
C PHE A 176 15.98 -43.04 -55.25
N THR A 177 15.53 -43.74 -54.19
CA THR A 177 15.66 -45.19 -54.09
C THR A 177 14.78 -45.91 -55.11
N SER A 178 13.56 -45.43 -55.36
CA SER A 178 12.67 -45.99 -56.38
C SER A 178 13.25 -45.84 -57.78
N ASP A 179 13.71 -44.63 -58.14
CA ASP A 179 14.33 -44.36 -59.44
C ASP A 179 15.57 -45.24 -59.68
N SER A 180 16.40 -45.42 -58.64
CA SER A 180 17.57 -46.30 -58.71
C SER A 180 17.18 -47.77 -58.89
N LEU A 181 16.10 -48.24 -58.25
CA LEU A 181 15.61 -49.60 -58.43
C LEU A 181 15.03 -49.82 -59.84
N ASP A 182 14.32 -48.83 -60.39
CA ASP A 182 13.78 -48.87 -61.75
C ASP A 182 14.89 -48.91 -62.81
N GLU A 183 15.95 -48.12 -62.65
CA GLU A 183 17.13 -48.20 -63.54
C GLU A 183 17.81 -49.58 -63.48
N ASN A 184 18.01 -50.12 -62.28
CA ASN A 184 18.59 -51.45 -62.10
C ASN A 184 17.72 -52.56 -62.70
N PHE A 185 16.38 -52.45 -62.61
CA PHE A 185 15.45 -53.40 -63.19
C PHE A 185 15.44 -53.33 -64.73
N ALA A 186 15.50 -52.11 -65.29
CA ALA A 186 15.61 -51.90 -66.73
C ALA A 186 16.93 -52.49 -67.29
N LEU A 187 18.04 -52.32 -66.58
CA LEU A 187 19.34 -52.92 -66.93
C LEU A 187 19.29 -54.46 -66.87
N LEU A 188 18.65 -55.03 -65.83
CA LEU A 188 18.47 -56.48 -65.69
C LEU A 188 17.63 -57.08 -66.82
N ILE A 189 16.57 -56.40 -67.27
CA ILE A 189 15.78 -56.83 -68.42
C ILE A 189 16.60 -56.76 -69.70
N SER A 190 17.36 -55.67 -69.90
CA SER A 190 18.20 -55.48 -71.09
C SER A 190 19.29 -56.55 -71.21
N CYS A 191 19.95 -56.91 -70.10
CA CYS A 191 20.93 -58.01 -70.06
C CYS A 191 20.32 -59.41 -70.27
N ARG A 192 19.01 -59.60 -70.07
CA ARG A 192 18.35 -60.90 -70.21
C ARG A 192 17.81 -61.17 -71.62
N PHE A 193 17.73 -60.14 -72.46
CA PHE A 193 17.27 -60.21 -73.85
C PHE A 193 18.37 -59.99 -74.90
N SER A 194 19.64 -59.87 -74.48
CA SER A 194 20.81 -59.88 -75.37
C SER A 194 21.53 -61.22 -75.33
#